data_AF-A0A4U9HFG7-F1
#
_entry.id   AF-A0A4U9HFG7-F1
#
_cell.length_a   1.000
_cell.length_b   1.000
_cell.length_c   1.000
_cell.angle_alpha   90.00
_cell.angle_beta   90.00
_cell.angle_gamma   90.00
#
_symmetry.space_group_name_H-M   'P 1'
#
loop_
_entity.id
_entity.type
_entity.pdbx_description
1 polymer ?
#
loop_
_entity_poly.entity_id
_entity_poly.type
_entity_poly.pdbx_seq_one_letter_code
_entity_poly.pdbx_strand_id
1 'polypeptide(L)'
;MARPDRPADQRGAALRIASIDIGGGTSDLSVTQFSLDDGLGHNVKIIPQLLFREGFKLAGDDILLDVIQRYLLPALQQTLERAGVAHPAALMDTLFGNQGRLDGLSTRRQQTTLQLFMPLGRAILQAYEAYDPLDAGAELAATFGELLSQRPTDGVLHFINAEVQRQLGSDAPAFDILHTPLLLPLRDLHAAFLSGQIRIAACLRALCEVVAHYACDVLLLTGRPCRLPGVQALLRHLQPLPAGRMLSLDGYHASQWYPFARHGRIDTPKSTAAVGAMLCLLALDLRLGSFYFKAGDFQPYSTLRYLGMLDARQSLSDANVYYRDIDLDRRDFSLDARAFSLRGPLRLGFRQLDNERWPASPLYSLQIVDAQLARRLAGNAVLQVQLQVADGERFELAAATLDDGETVPLSHLQLRLNTLAAGDGAANHYWIDSGSVFQP
;
A
#
# COMPACT_ATOMS: atom_id res chain seq x y z
N MET A 1 -15.68 26.80 8.51
CA MET A 1 -15.08 25.46 8.40
C MET A 1 -14.37 25.03 9.68
N ALA A 2 -13.78 25.92 10.49
CA ALA A 2 -13.24 25.53 11.80
C ALA A 2 -14.30 24.85 12.70
N ARG A 3 -13.92 23.82 13.47
CA ARG A 3 -14.86 23.15 14.38
C ARG A 3 -15.12 23.96 15.66
N PRO A 4 -16.35 23.99 16.20
CA PRO A 4 -16.69 24.75 17.41
C PRO A 4 -16.06 24.17 18.68
N ASP A 5 -15.67 22.90 18.70
CA ASP A 5 -14.99 22.24 19.82
C ASP A 5 -13.51 22.61 19.96
N ARG A 6 -12.94 23.42 19.05
CA ARG A 6 -11.57 23.91 19.22
C ARG A 6 -11.44 24.94 20.36
N PRO A 7 -10.29 24.94 21.07
CA PRO A 7 -9.89 26.00 21.97
C PRO A 7 -10.04 27.38 21.30
N ALA A 8 -10.48 28.38 22.06
CA ALA A 8 -10.91 29.68 21.54
C ALA A 8 -9.78 30.46 20.85
N ASP A 9 -8.53 30.23 21.23
CA ASP A 9 -7.31 30.82 20.63
C ASP A 9 -7.04 30.33 19.18
N GLN A 10 -7.64 29.20 18.78
CA GLN A 10 -7.49 28.61 17.44
C GLN A 10 -8.74 28.81 16.56
N ARG A 11 -9.76 29.54 17.06
CA ARG A 11 -10.98 29.81 16.30
C ARG A 11 -10.75 31.00 15.35
N GLY A 12 -10.70 30.71 14.05
CA GLY A 12 -10.93 31.72 13.00
C GLY A 12 -9.72 32.08 12.12
N ALA A 13 -8.49 31.80 12.53
CA ALA A 13 -7.28 32.16 11.76
C ALA A 13 -6.54 30.96 11.15
N ALA A 14 -6.92 29.71 11.50
CA ALA A 14 -6.27 28.51 11.00
C ALA A 14 -7.25 27.36 10.71
N LEU A 15 -6.93 26.56 9.70
CA LEU A 15 -7.69 25.39 9.27
C LEU A 15 -6.74 24.19 9.15
N ARG A 16 -7.03 23.08 9.83
CA ARG A 16 -6.29 21.82 9.68
C ARG A 16 -7.03 20.91 8.72
N ILE A 17 -6.38 20.57 7.63
CA ILE A 17 -6.91 19.69 6.60
C ILE A 17 -6.07 18.42 6.60
N ALA A 18 -6.74 17.28 6.74
CA ALA A 18 -6.16 15.99 6.42
C ALA A 18 -6.46 15.64 4.96
N SER A 19 -5.53 15.01 4.27
CA SER A 19 -5.74 14.42 2.94
C SER A 19 -5.27 12.98 2.96
N ILE A 20 -6.19 12.05 2.69
CA ILE A 20 -5.87 10.64 2.42
C ILE A 20 -5.95 10.44 0.91
N ASP A 21 -4.82 10.08 0.29
CA ASP A 21 -4.74 9.66 -1.11
C ASP A 21 -4.51 8.16 -1.18
N ILE A 22 -5.37 7.44 -1.91
CA ILE A 22 -5.17 6.01 -2.17
C ILE A 22 -4.79 5.84 -3.64
N GLY A 23 -3.51 5.63 -3.89
CA GLY A 23 -2.96 5.33 -5.21
C GLY A 23 -3.13 3.86 -5.62
N GLY A 24 -2.40 3.47 -6.67
CA GLY A 24 -2.25 2.06 -7.06
C GLY A 24 -1.38 1.30 -6.07
N GLY A 25 -0.20 1.83 -5.75
CA GLY A 25 0.79 1.18 -4.88
C GLY A 25 0.98 1.79 -3.50
N THR A 26 0.49 3.01 -3.24
CA THR A 26 0.63 3.67 -1.93
C THR A 26 -0.69 4.26 -1.42
N SER A 27 -0.83 4.29 -0.09
CA SER A 27 -1.83 5.08 0.60
C SER A 27 -1.12 6.12 1.45
N ASP A 28 -1.36 7.39 1.16
CA ASP A 28 -0.62 8.51 1.73
C ASP A 28 -1.56 9.38 2.58
N LEU A 29 -1.07 9.82 3.74
CA LEU A 29 -1.74 10.82 4.59
C LEU A 29 -0.87 12.05 4.72
N SER A 30 -1.48 13.22 4.59
CA SER A 30 -0.90 14.47 5.06
C SER A 30 -1.89 15.22 5.95
N VAL A 31 -1.40 15.80 7.04
CA VAL A 31 -2.15 16.74 7.88
C VAL A 31 -1.44 18.07 7.82
N THR A 32 -2.10 19.07 7.24
CA THR A 32 -1.54 20.41 7.07
C THR A 32 -2.43 21.44 7.75
N GLN A 33 -1.82 22.29 8.57
CA GLN A 33 -2.46 23.49 9.09
C GLN A 33 -2.23 24.64 8.12
N PHE A 34 -3.30 25.28 7.67
CA PHE A 34 -3.25 26.50 6.88
C PHE A 34 -3.67 27.66 7.76
N SER A 35 -2.76 28.59 8.02
CA SER A 35 -3.07 29.85 8.70
C SER A 35 -2.97 31.02 7.73
N LEU A 36 -3.55 32.15 8.14
CA LEU A 36 -3.37 33.43 7.47
C LEU A 36 -2.31 34.25 8.20
N ASP A 37 -1.54 35.07 7.48
CA ASP A 37 -0.68 36.08 8.10
C ASP A 37 -1.48 37.33 8.50
N ASP A 38 -0.82 38.29 9.14
CA ASP A 38 -1.42 39.56 9.58
C ASP A 38 -1.61 40.58 8.44
N GLY A 39 -1.67 40.11 7.18
CA GLY A 39 -1.94 40.94 6.03
C GLY A 39 -3.30 41.65 6.09
N LEU A 40 -3.44 42.76 5.36
CA LEU A 40 -4.68 43.54 5.32
C LEU A 40 -5.43 43.32 3.99
N GLY A 41 -6.76 43.16 4.09
CA GLY A 41 -7.65 43.05 2.94
C GLY A 41 -7.34 41.84 2.06
N HIS A 42 -7.08 42.07 0.76
CA HIS A 42 -6.73 41.01 -0.18
C HIS A 42 -5.25 40.63 -0.17
N ASN A 43 -4.41 41.31 0.63
CA ASN A 43 -2.97 41.07 0.71
C ASN A 43 -2.60 40.14 1.88
N VAL A 44 -3.42 39.11 2.10
CA VAL A 44 -3.21 38.10 3.14
C VAL A 44 -2.56 36.88 2.51
N LYS A 45 -1.53 36.34 3.16
CA LYS A 45 -0.83 35.14 2.73
C LYS A 45 -1.29 33.92 3.50
N ILE A 46 -1.53 32.83 2.78
CA ILE A 46 -1.78 31.51 3.35
C ILE A 46 -0.42 30.87 3.68
N ILE A 47 -0.25 30.48 4.93
CA ILE A 47 0.94 29.81 5.45
C ILE A 47 0.59 28.34 5.73
N PRO A 48 1.10 27.38 4.94
CA PRO A 48 0.96 25.96 5.24
C PRO A 48 2.01 25.53 6.28
N GLN A 49 1.59 24.69 7.21
CA GLN A 49 2.47 23.98 8.13
C GLN A 49 2.11 22.50 8.10
N LEU A 50 3.00 21.68 7.54
CA LEU A 50 2.84 20.23 7.52
C LEU A 50 3.04 19.69 8.95
N LEU A 51 1.97 19.19 9.56
CA LEU A 51 1.98 18.68 10.94
C LEU A 51 2.28 17.18 10.98
N PHE A 52 1.78 16.44 9.99
CA PHE A 52 1.97 15.00 9.89
C PHE A 52 2.03 14.57 8.43
N ARG A 53 2.89 13.61 8.11
CA ARG A 53 2.85 12.88 6.84
C ARG A 53 3.18 11.42 7.09
N GLU A 54 2.56 10.52 6.32
CA GLU A 54 2.90 9.10 6.27
C GLU A 54 2.54 8.53 4.89
N GLY A 55 3.25 7.48 4.46
CA GLY A 55 2.94 6.73 3.26
C GLY A 55 3.10 5.22 3.47
N PHE A 56 2.03 4.45 3.23
CA PHE A 56 2.03 2.99 3.35
C PHE A 56 2.02 2.31 1.99
N LYS A 57 2.76 1.21 1.85
CA LYS A 57 2.77 0.32 0.66
C LYS A 57 1.61 -0.68 0.68
N LEU A 58 0.41 -0.16 0.96
CA LEU A 58 -0.82 -0.92 0.97
C LEU A 58 -1.91 -0.05 0.33
N ALA A 59 -2.41 -0.42 -0.85
CA ALA A 59 -3.21 0.49 -1.67
C ALA A 59 -4.18 -0.23 -2.63
N GLY A 60 -4.48 0.38 -3.78
CA GLY A 60 -5.44 -0.15 -4.75
C GLY A 60 -5.06 -1.50 -5.36
N ASP A 61 -3.79 -1.75 -5.59
CA ASP A 61 -3.32 -3.03 -6.13
C ASP A 61 -3.44 -4.16 -5.10
N ASP A 62 -3.32 -3.85 -3.80
CA ASP A 62 -3.58 -4.82 -2.74
C ASP A 62 -5.06 -5.17 -2.61
N ILE A 63 -5.95 -4.19 -2.76
CA ILE A 63 -7.40 -4.43 -2.85
C ILE A 63 -7.69 -5.36 -4.04
N LEU A 64 -7.04 -5.13 -5.18
CA LEU A 64 -7.19 -5.97 -6.37
C LEU A 64 -6.71 -7.40 -6.11
N LEU A 65 -5.55 -7.58 -5.46
CA LEU A 65 -5.04 -8.89 -5.09
C LEU A 65 -6.00 -9.61 -4.11
N ASP A 66 -6.54 -8.91 -3.11
CA ASP A 66 -7.51 -9.47 -2.16
C ASP A 66 -8.76 -9.96 -2.89
N VAL A 67 -9.25 -9.20 -3.87
CA VAL A 67 -10.40 -9.59 -4.69
C VAL A 67 -10.08 -10.83 -5.56
N ILE A 68 -8.89 -10.87 -6.17
CA ILE A 68 -8.44 -12.02 -6.96
C ILE A 68 -8.41 -13.27 -6.07
N GLN A 69 -7.73 -13.20 -4.93
CA GLN A 69 -7.53 -14.32 -4.02
C GLN A 69 -8.82 -14.81 -3.38
N ARG A 70 -9.74 -13.90 -3.09
CA ARG A 70 -10.96 -14.24 -2.36
C ARG A 70 -12.12 -14.68 -3.23
N TYR A 71 -12.19 -14.25 -4.48
CA TYR A 71 -13.36 -14.50 -5.33
C TYR A 71 -13.01 -15.22 -6.63
N LEU A 72 -11.95 -14.79 -7.33
CA LEU A 72 -11.60 -15.39 -8.62
C LEU A 72 -10.93 -16.76 -8.46
N LEU A 73 -9.93 -16.85 -7.58
CA LEU A 73 -9.21 -18.11 -7.38
C LEU A 73 -10.12 -19.22 -6.83
N PRO A 74 -11.01 -18.98 -5.84
CA PRO A 74 -11.95 -20.00 -5.39
C PRO A 74 -12.97 -20.43 -6.46
N ALA A 75 -13.47 -19.49 -7.29
CA ALA A 75 -14.37 -19.82 -8.40
C ALA A 75 -13.68 -20.72 -9.44
N LEU A 76 -12.42 -20.42 -9.76
CA LEU A 76 -11.60 -21.26 -10.63
C LEU A 76 -11.34 -22.63 -9.99
N GLN A 77 -10.95 -22.68 -8.72
CA GLN A 77 -10.72 -23.93 -8.01
C GLN A 77 -11.95 -24.86 -8.05
N GLN A 78 -13.13 -24.31 -7.73
CA GLN A 78 -14.38 -25.05 -7.77
C GLN A 78 -14.71 -25.56 -9.18
N THR A 79 -14.32 -24.81 -10.22
CA THR A 79 -14.52 -25.22 -11.62
C THR A 79 -13.58 -26.37 -11.99
N LEU A 80 -12.32 -26.33 -11.55
CA LEU A 80 -11.38 -27.43 -11.71
C LEU A 80 -11.85 -28.71 -11.00
N GLU A 81 -12.37 -28.57 -9.78
CA GLU A 81 -12.96 -29.69 -9.01
C GLU A 81 -14.13 -30.32 -9.75
N ARG A 82 -15.07 -29.51 -10.24
CA ARG A 82 -16.23 -29.98 -11.03
C ARG A 82 -15.83 -30.62 -12.35
N ALA A 83 -14.75 -30.16 -12.96
CA ALA A 83 -14.20 -30.75 -14.18
C ALA A 83 -13.53 -32.12 -13.94
N GLY A 84 -13.23 -32.47 -12.68
CA GLY A 84 -12.63 -33.75 -12.30
C GLY A 84 -11.12 -33.71 -12.03
N VAL A 85 -10.53 -32.52 -11.84
CA VAL A 85 -9.11 -32.41 -11.45
C VAL A 85 -8.93 -32.96 -10.02
N ALA A 86 -8.06 -33.97 -9.86
CA ALA A 86 -7.88 -34.65 -8.57
C ALA A 86 -7.23 -33.78 -7.48
N HIS A 87 -6.27 -32.93 -7.85
CA HIS A 87 -5.52 -32.07 -6.92
C HIS A 87 -5.52 -30.60 -7.40
N PRO A 88 -6.68 -29.92 -7.32
CA PRO A 88 -6.85 -28.58 -7.89
C PRO A 88 -5.93 -27.53 -7.25
N ALA A 89 -5.73 -27.58 -5.93
CA ALA A 89 -4.84 -26.64 -5.23
C ALA A 89 -3.37 -26.78 -5.68
N ALA A 90 -2.87 -28.01 -5.88
CA ALA A 90 -1.51 -28.24 -6.36
C ALA A 90 -1.33 -27.74 -7.81
N LEU A 91 -2.36 -27.93 -8.64
CA LEU A 91 -2.39 -27.38 -9.99
C LEU A 91 -2.39 -25.85 -9.98
N MET A 92 -3.19 -25.24 -9.11
CA MET A 92 -3.22 -23.78 -8.94
C MET A 92 -1.90 -23.22 -8.42
N ASP A 93 -1.21 -23.91 -7.51
CA ASP A 93 0.13 -23.50 -7.04
C ASP A 93 1.17 -23.59 -8.16
N THR A 94 1.06 -24.60 -9.03
CA THR A 94 1.92 -24.72 -10.22
C THR A 94 1.67 -23.58 -11.21
N LEU A 95 0.40 -23.32 -11.52
CA LEU A 95 0.00 -22.35 -12.53
C LEU A 95 0.09 -20.90 -12.06
N PHE A 96 -0.20 -20.62 -10.78
CA PHE A 96 -0.43 -19.27 -10.27
C PHE A 96 0.24 -18.99 -8.92
N GLY A 97 0.93 -19.98 -8.35
CA GLY A 97 1.65 -19.86 -7.09
C GLY A 97 3.13 -19.56 -7.26
N ASN A 98 3.89 -19.77 -6.19
CA ASN A 98 5.32 -19.44 -6.13
C ASN A 98 6.23 -20.62 -6.53
N GLN A 99 5.69 -21.84 -6.65
CA GLN A 99 6.45 -23.00 -7.08
C GLN A 99 6.76 -22.92 -8.59
N GLY A 100 7.99 -23.29 -8.98
CA GLY A 100 8.39 -23.35 -10.40
C GLY A 100 8.95 -22.06 -11.00
N ARG A 101 9.62 -21.18 -10.21
CA ARG A 101 10.45 -20.09 -10.80
C ARG A 101 11.64 -20.60 -11.61
N LEU A 102 12.07 -21.84 -11.37
CA LEU A 102 13.18 -22.47 -12.09
C LEU A 102 12.77 -22.98 -13.49
N ASP A 103 11.47 -23.04 -13.79
CA ASP A 103 10.94 -23.77 -14.95
C ASP A 103 10.59 -22.86 -16.15
N GLY A 104 11.01 -21.59 -16.14
CA GLY A 104 10.74 -20.65 -17.24
C GLY A 104 9.29 -20.19 -17.40
N LEU A 105 8.38 -20.61 -16.51
CA LEU A 105 6.95 -20.28 -16.53
C LEU A 105 6.63 -18.88 -16.00
N SER A 106 7.59 -18.17 -15.41
CA SER A 106 7.39 -16.85 -14.78
C SER A 106 6.76 -15.84 -15.74
N THR A 107 7.20 -15.77 -16.99
CA THR A 107 6.62 -14.88 -18.00
C THR A 107 5.16 -15.22 -18.29
N ARG A 108 4.80 -16.51 -18.38
CA ARG A 108 3.41 -16.93 -18.63
C ARG A 108 2.50 -16.64 -17.44
N ARG A 109 2.99 -16.78 -16.21
CA ARG A 109 2.27 -16.39 -15.00
C ARG A 109 2.02 -14.88 -14.94
N GLN A 110 3.05 -14.09 -15.23
CA GLN A 110 2.92 -12.64 -15.30
C GLN A 110 1.88 -12.23 -16.37
N GLN A 111 1.98 -12.82 -17.57
CA GLN A 111 1.02 -12.58 -18.65
C GLN A 111 -0.40 -12.99 -18.26
N THR A 112 -0.56 -14.13 -17.57
CA THR A 112 -1.87 -14.57 -17.06
C THR A 112 -2.43 -13.56 -16.05
N THR A 113 -1.61 -13.08 -15.13
CA THR A 113 -2.03 -12.05 -14.17
C THR A 113 -2.46 -10.77 -14.86
N LEU A 114 -1.67 -10.27 -15.82
CA LEU A 114 -1.94 -9.03 -16.55
C LEU A 114 -3.15 -9.13 -17.51
N GLN A 115 -3.34 -10.28 -18.16
CA GLN A 115 -4.36 -10.46 -19.21
C GLN A 115 -5.66 -11.09 -18.70
N LEU A 116 -5.63 -11.82 -17.58
CA LEU A 116 -6.78 -12.52 -17.02
C LEU A 116 -7.16 -11.97 -15.64
N PHE A 117 -6.34 -12.20 -14.61
CA PHE A 117 -6.76 -11.91 -13.23
C PHE A 117 -6.94 -10.42 -12.93
N MET A 118 -6.05 -9.55 -13.40
CA MET A 118 -6.17 -8.10 -13.18
C MET A 118 -7.41 -7.52 -13.88
N PRO A 119 -7.69 -7.80 -15.17
CA PRO A 119 -8.93 -7.37 -15.81
C PRO A 119 -10.19 -7.91 -15.11
N LEU A 120 -10.22 -9.19 -14.74
CA LEU A 120 -11.35 -9.79 -14.02
C LEU A 120 -11.59 -9.13 -12.65
N GLY A 121 -10.53 -8.93 -11.87
CA GLY A 121 -10.63 -8.29 -10.56
C GLY A 121 -11.07 -6.82 -10.68
N ARG A 122 -10.63 -6.12 -11.74
CA ARG A 122 -11.11 -4.77 -12.07
C ARG A 122 -12.59 -4.77 -12.48
N ALA A 123 -13.07 -5.77 -13.21
CA ALA A 123 -14.48 -5.91 -13.55
C ALA A 123 -15.35 -6.08 -12.29
N ILE A 124 -14.90 -6.91 -11.33
CA ILE A 124 -15.54 -7.03 -10.01
C ILE A 124 -15.57 -5.66 -9.30
N LEU A 125 -14.42 -4.98 -9.21
CA LEU A 125 -14.34 -3.68 -8.53
C LEU A 125 -15.18 -2.61 -9.23
N GLN A 126 -15.28 -2.63 -10.56
CA GLN A 126 -16.11 -1.71 -11.33
C GLN A 126 -17.61 -1.97 -11.11
N ALA A 127 -18.04 -3.23 -11.08
CA ALA A 127 -19.41 -3.58 -10.70
C ALA A 127 -19.70 -3.13 -9.26
N TYR A 128 -18.73 -3.32 -8.36
CA TYR A 128 -18.84 -2.91 -6.97
C TYR A 128 -18.82 -1.39 -6.77
N GLU A 129 -18.16 -0.60 -7.63
CA GLU A 129 -18.26 0.88 -7.60
C GLU A 129 -19.71 1.36 -7.81
N ALA A 130 -20.54 0.59 -8.51
CA ALA A 130 -21.96 0.88 -8.73
C ALA A 130 -22.90 0.25 -7.69
N TYR A 131 -22.37 -0.47 -6.70
CA TYR A 131 -23.16 -1.15 -5.67
C TYR A 131 -23.88 -0.16 -4.75
N ASP A 132 -25.20 -0.31 -4.67
CA ASP A 132 -26.03 0.34 -3.65
C ASP A 132 -26.19 -0.61 -2.45
N PRO A 133 -25.71 -0.26 -1.24
CA PRO A 133 -25.92 -1.06 -0.04
C PRO A 133 -27.39 -1.36 0.31
N LEU A 134 -28.34 -0.60 -0.24
CA LEU A 134 -29.78 -0.84 -0.06
C LEU A 134 -30.33 -1.91 -1.02
N ASP A 135 -29.61 -2.24 -2.08
CA ASP A 135 -29.96 -3.33 -2.99
C ASP A 135 -29.38 -4.66 -2.49
N ALA A 136 -30.19 -5.39 -1.73
CA ALA A 136 -29.81 -6.68 -1.18
C ALA A 136 -29.65 -7.79 -2.23
N GLY A 137 -30.15 -7.58 -3.45
CA GLY A 137 -30.11 -8.52 -4.57
C GLY A 137 -28.96 -8.27 -5.55
N ALA A 138 -28.17 -7.22 -5.36
CA ALA A 138 -27.07 -6.90 -6.27
C ALA A 138 -26.00 -8.00 -6.29
N GLU A 139 -25.84 -8.63 -7.45
CA GLU A 139 -24.89 -9.71 -7.68
C GLU A 139 -24.17 -9.53 -9.02
N LEU A 140 -22.96 -10.07 -9.09
CA LEU A 140 -22.23 -10.26 -10.34
C LEU A 140 -22.30 -11.74 -10.71
N ALA A 141 -23.11 -12.07 -11.72
CA ALA A 141 -23.27 -13.40 -12.26
C ALA A 141 -22.83 -13.41 -13.74
N ALA A 142 -21.64 -13.96 -14.02
CA ALA A 142 -21.07 -14.00 -15.36
C ALA A 142 -19.96 -15.07 -15.43
N THR A 143 -19.56 -15.44 -16.63
CA THR A 143 -18.34 -16.21 -16.87
C THR A 143 -17.10 -15.31 -16.92
N PHE A 144 -15.91 -15.87 -16.74
CA PHE A 144 -14.66 -15.11 -16.90
C PHE A 144 -14.57 -14.46 -18.29
N GLY A 145 -14.99 -15.16 -19.36
CA GLY A 145 -14.99 -14.62 -20.72
C GLY A 145 -15.88 -13.39 -20.87
N GLU A 146 -17.07 -13.39 -20.27
CA GLU A 146 -18.03 -12.27 -20.36
C GLU A 146 -17.55 -11.01 -19.62
N LEU A 147 -16.71 -11.15 -18.60
CA LEU A 147 -16.16 -10.04 -17.82
C LEU A 147 -14.93 -9.38 -18.45
N LEU A 148 -14.34 -10.00 -19.47
CA LEU A 148 -13.13 -9.51 -20.13
C LEU A 148 -13.48 -8.61 -21.31
N SER A 149 -12.96 -7.38 -21.29
CA SER A 149 -13.06 -6.47 -22.43
C SER A 149 -12.14 -6.85 -23.61
N GLN A 150 -11.09 -7.63 -23.32
CA GLN A 150 -10.13 -8.13 -24.30
C GLN A 150 -9.84 -9.60 -23.99
N ARG A 151 -9.94 -10.46 -25.00
CA ARG A 151 -9.60 -11.88 -24.85
C ARG A 151 -8.09 -12.01 -24.58
N PRO A 152 -7.67 -12.83 -23.60
CA PRO A 152 -6.26 -13.14 -23.40
C PRO A 152 -5.66 -13.76 -24.67
N THR A 153 -4.36 -13.57 -24.86
CA THR A 153 -3.65 -14.16 -26.01
C THR A 153 -3.75 -15.69 -25.99
N ASP A 154 -3.72 -16.31 -27.18
CA ASP A 154 -3.81 -17.78 -27.28
C ASP A 154 -2.70 -18.49 -26.50
N GLY A 155 -1.52 -17.87 -26.38
CA GLY A 155 -0.43 -18.42 -25.58
C GLY A 155 -0.72 -18.47 -24.08
N VAL A 156 -1.50 -17.52 -23.55
CA VAL A 156 -1.96 -17.53 -22.14
C VAL A 156 -3.04 -18.58 -21.95
N LEU A 157 -4.03 -18.62 -22.85
CA LEU A 157 -5.12 -19.60 -22.77
C LEU A 157 -4.59 -21.03 -22.93
N HIS A 158 -3.68 -21.26 -23.87
CA HIS A 158 -3.04 -22.56 -24.05
C HIS A 158 -2.22 -22.98 -22.82
N PHE A 159 -1.46 -22.05 -22.22
CA PHE A 159 -0.69 -22.34 -21.00
C PHE A 159 -1.57 -22.88 -19.87
N ILE A 160 -2.76 -22.32 -19.69
CA ILE A 160 -3.69 -22.73 -18.64
C ILE A 160 -4.46 -23.99 -19.06
N ASN A 161 -5.15 -23.92 -20.19
CA ASN A 161 -6.09 -24.95 -20.62
C ASN A 161 -5.38 -26.28 -20.93
N ALA A 162 -4.18 -26.25 -21.53
CA ALA A 162 -3.44 -27.46 -21.82
C ALA A 162 -2.96 -28.17 -20.55
N GLU A 163 -2.53 -27.42 -19.55
CA GLU A 163 -2.07 -27.99 -18.28
C GLU A 163 -3.24 -28.55 -17.47
N VAL A 164 -4.42 -27.91 -17.50
CA VAL A 164 -5.64 -28.49 -16.93
C VAL A 164 -6.05 -29.76 -17.70
N GLN A 165 -6.07 -29.73 -19.03
CA GLN A 165 -6.42 -30.89 -19.85
C GLN A 165 -5.49 -32.09 -19.60
N ARG A 166 -4.19 -31.84 -19.38
CA ARG A 166 -3.21 -32.88 -19.03
C ARG A 166 -3.57 -33.61 -17.73
N GLN A 167 -4.13 -32.90 -16.76
CA GLN A 167 -4.58 -33.49 -15.48
C GLN A 167 -5.91 -34.25 -15.62
N LEU A 168 -6.78 -33.82 -16.53
CA LEU A 168 -8.07 -34.48 -16.80
C LEU A 168 -7.94 -35.73 -17.68
N GLY A 169 -6.93 -35.80 -18.53
CA GLY A 169 -6.73 -36.86 -19.51
C GLY A 169 -7.31 -36.52 -20.90
N SER A 170 -6.95 -37.31 -21.92
CA SER A 170 -7.34 -37.08 -23.32
C SER A 170 -8.83 -37.29 -23.59
N ASP A 171 -9.49 -38.12 -22.77
CA ASP A 171 -10.87 -38.54 -22.99
C ASP A 171 -11.88 -37.63 -22.28
N ALA A 172 -11.39 -36.69 -21.46
CA ALA A 172 -12.22 -35.72 -20.76
C ALA A 172 -12.68 -34.59 -21.70
N PRO A 173 -13.85 -33.97 -21.45
CA PRO A 173 -14.30 -32.79 -22.17
C PRO A 173 -13.24 -31.68 -22.19
N ALA A 174 -13.18 -30.92 -23.28
CA ALA A 174 -12.25 -29.82 -23.42
C ALA A 174 -12.48 -28.76 -22.33
N PHE A 175 -11.43 -28.42 -21.59
CA PHE A 175 -11.48 -27.34 -20.60
C PHE A 175 -11.21 -25.98 -21.25
N ASP A 176 -12.01 -24.97 -20.89
CA ASP A 176 -11.73 -23.57 -21.20
C ASP A 176 -11.93 -22.69 -19.97
N ILE A 177 -10.85 -22.05 -19.50
CA ILE A 177 -10.89 -21.13 -18.37
C ILE A 177 -11.89 -19.98 -18.57
N LEU A 178 -12.16 -19.55 -19.80
CA LEU A 178 -13.11 -18.47 -20.06
C LEU A 178 -14.56 -18.84 -19.72
N HIS A 179 -14.88 -20.14 -19.66
CA HIS A 179 -16.20 -20.62 -19.23
C HIS A 179 -16.34 -20.78 -17.71
N THR A 180 -15.30 -20.43 -16.93
CA THR A 180 -15.37 -20.44 -15.46
C THR A 180 -16.49 -19.51 -14.97
N PRO A 181 -17.54 -20.03 -14.30
CA PRO A 181 -18.60 -19.19 -13.77
C PRO A 181 -18.13 -18.44 -12.52
N LEU A 182 -18.50 -17.16 -12.43
CA LEU A 182 -18.38 -16.31 -11.25
C LEU A 182 -19.78 -15.90 -10.80
N LEU A 183 -20.13 -16.28 -9.57
CA LEU A 183 -21.32 -15.81 -8.87
C LEU A 183 -20.86 -15.11 -7.60
N LEU A 184 -20.98 -13.79 -7.56
CA LEU A 184 -20.53 -12.96 -6.46
C LEU A 184 -21.64 -12.01 -5.99
N PRO A 185 -22.27 -12.27 -4.84
CA PRO A 185 -23.10 -11.29 -4.16
C PRO A 185 -22.24 -10.09 -3.75
N LEU A 186 -22.56 -8.88 -4.22
CA LEU A 186 -21.71 -7.70 -3.97
C LEU A 186 -21.69 -7.29 -2.49
N ARG A 187 -22.73 -7.68 -1.74
CA ARG A 187 -22.78 -7.56 -0.27
C ARG A 187 -21.66 -8.32 0.45
N ASP A 188 -21.18 -9.43 -0.12
CA ASP A 188 -20.12 -10.25 0.50
C ASP A 188 -18.78 -9.52 0.40
N LEU A 189 -18.52 -8.89 -0.76
CA LEU A 189 -17.41 -7.95 -0.91
C LEU A 189 -17.56 -6.74 0.01
N HIS A 190 -18.78 -6.21 0.19
CA HIS A 190 -19.01 -5.13 1.14
C HIS A 190 -18.68 -5.53 2.59
N ALA A 191 -19.17 -6.68 3.03
CA ALA A 191 -18.91 -7.23 4.35
C ALA A 191 -17.41 -7.51 4.55
N ALA A 192 -16.68 -7.92 3.51
CA ALA A 192 -15.23 -8.11 3.54
C ALA A 192 -14.48 -6.83 3.94
N PHE A 193 -14.86 -5.68 3.39
CA PHE A 193 -14.27 -4.39 3.75
C PHE A 193 -14.52 -4.05 5.22
N LEU A 194 -15.78 -4.19 5.67
CA LEU A 194 -16.18 -3.79 7.02
C LEU A 194 -15.63 -4.71 8.12
N SER A 195 -15.52 -6.01 7.84
CA SER A 195 -14.94 -6.99 8.75
C SER A 195 -13.41 -6.96 8.80
N GLY A 196 -12.75 -6.11 7.99
CA GLY A 196 -11.30 -6.00 7.95
C GLY A 196 -10.59 -7.14 7.22
N GLN A 197 -11.31 -7.88 6.39
CA GLN A 197 -10.76 -8.97 5.59
C GLN A 197 -10.13 -8.50 4.27
N ILE A 198 -10.35 -7.23 3.88
CA ILE A 198 -9.56 -6.55 2.86
C ILE A 198 -8.44 -5.78 3.57
N ARG A 199 -7.19 -6.03 3.20
CA ARG A 199 -5.99 -5.58 3.94
C ARG A 199 -5.97 -4.06 4.14
N ILE A 200 -6.47 -3.29 3.18
CA ILE A 200 -6.54 -1.81 3.25
C ILE A 200 -7.23 -1.29 4.53
N ALA A 201 -8.12 -2.09 5.14
CA ALA A 201 -8.85 -1.69 6.33
C ALA A 201 -7.93 -1.37 7.53
N ALA A 202 -6.83 -2.10 7.70
CA ALA A 202 -5.87 -1.85 8.77
C ALA A 202 -5.15 -0.50 8.58
N CYS A 203 -4.73 -0.20 7.35
CA CYS A 203 -4.17 1.08 6.95
C CYS A 203 -5.15 2.23 7.24
N LEU A 204 -6.40 2.13 6.77
CA LEU A 204 -7.39 3.17 6.96
C LEU A 204 -7.73 3.42 8.43
N ARG A 205 -7.74 2.37 9.27
CA ARG A 205 -7.87 2.52 10.73
C ARG A 205 -6.74 3.37 11.31
N ALA A 206 -5.49 3.03 11.00
CA ALA A 206 -4.33 3.78 11.47
C ALA A 206 -4.34 5.25 11.01
N LEU A 207 -4.67 5.51 9.73
CA LEU A 207 -4.77 6.87 9.21
C LEU A 207 -5.92 7.66 9.89
N CYS A 208 -7.07 7.03 10.12
CA CYS A 208 -8.19 7.65 10.83
C CYS A 208 -7.83 8.02 12.28
N GLU A 209 -7.08 7.18 12.99
CA GLU A 209 -6.59 7.48 14.34
C GLU A 209 -5.75 8.77 14.34
N VAL A 210 -4.87 8.96 13.34
CA VAL A 210 -4.09 10.19 13.18
C VAL A 210 -4.97 11.41 12.86
N VAL A 211 -5.92 11.26 11.92
CA VAL A 211 -6.84 12.36 11.57
C VAL A 211 -7.64 12.82 12.79
N ALA A 212 -8.09 11.89 13.63
CA ALA A 212 -8.76 12.19 14.88
C ALA A 212 -7.81 12.85 15.90
N HIS A 213 -6.59 12.32 16.06
CA HIS A 213 -5.57 12.83 16.98
C HIS A 213 -5.22 14.30 16.73
N TYR A 214 -5.02 14.68 15.46
CA TYR A 214 -4.70 16.08 15.09
C TYR A 214 -5.91 17.03 15.11
N ALA A 215 -7.10 16.51 15.46
CA ALA A 215 -8.35 17.27 15.51
C ALA A 215 -8.58 18.05 14.21
N CYS A 216 -8.48 17.36 13.07
CA CYS A 216 -8.66 17.95 11.75
C CYS A 216 -10.06 18.58 11.60
N ASP A 217 -10.15 19.63 10.79
CA ASP A 217 -11.43 20.31 10.50
C ASP A 217 -12.15 19.66 9.31
N VAL A 218 -11.37 19.20 8.33
CA VAL A 218 -11.82 18.58 7.08
C VAL A 218 -10.87 17.44 6.75
N LEU A 219 -11.42 16.35 6.23
CA LEU A 219 -10.68 15.25 5.61
C LEU A 219 -11.01 15.23 4.12
N LEU A 220 -9.99 15.36 3.28
CA LEU A 220 -10.09 15.18 1.84
C LEU A 220 -9.74 13.73 1.49
N LEU A 221 -10.55 13.13 0.64
CA LEU A 221 -10.34 11.79 0.11
C LEU A 221 -10.05 11.89 -1.38
N THR A 222 -8.90 11.36 -1.79
CA THR A 222 -8.46 11.35 -3.18
C THR A 222 -7.90 9.99 -3.57
N GLY A 223 -7.68 9.79 -4.87
CA GLY A 223 -7.37 8.49 -5.45
C GLY A 223 -8.61 7.68 -5.82
N ARG A 224 -8.47 6.79 -6.81
CA ARG A 224 -9.59 6.03 -7.38
C ARG A 224 -10.22 5.02 -6.39
N PRO A 225 -9.44 4.28 -5.57
CA PRO A 225 -9.99 3.35 -4.58
C PRO A 225 -10.90 4.01 -3.54
N CYS A 226 -10.79 5.32 -3.28
CA CYS A 226 -11.74 6.05 -2.44
C CYS A 226 -13.18 6.08 -2.98
N ARG A 227 -13.40 5.72 -4.25
CA ARG A 227 -14.73 5.55 -4.84
C ARG A 227 -15.43 4.27 -4.40
N LEU A 228 -14.68 3.26 -3.95
CA LEU A 228 -15.24 1.97 -3.58
C LEU A 228 -16.19 2.11 -2.39
N PRO A 229 -17.42 1.58 -2.45
CA PRO A 229 -18.39 1.70 -1.36
C PRO A 229 -17.86 1.18 -0.02
N GLY A 230 -17.02 0.15 -0.05
CA GLY A 230 -16.41 -0.43 1.15
C GLY A 230 -15.41 0.50 1.84
N VAL A 231 -14.60 1.23 1.07
CA VAL A 231 -13.67 2.24 1.61
C VAL A 231 -14.46 3.40 2.23
N GLN A 232 -15.48 3.90 1.51
CA GLN A 232 -16.32 4.98 2.02
C GLN A 232 -17.10 4.57 3.28
N ALA A 233 -17.68 3.38 3.29
CA ALA A 233 -18.41 2.85 4.42
C ALA A 233 -17.49 2.65 5.63
N LEU A 234 -16.27 2.14 5.41
CA LEU A 234 -15.29 1.99 6.48
C LEU A 234 -14.90 3.34 7.08
N LEU A 235 -14.59 4.36 6.26
CA LEU A 235 -14.27 5.71 6.75
C LEU A 235 -15.44 6.32 7.54
N ARG A 236 -16.68 6.14 7.06
CA ARG A 236 -17.90 6.55 7.78
C ARG A 236 -18.14 5.77 9.07
N HIS A 237 -17.72 4.51 9.13
CA HIS A 237 -17.81 3.69 10.34
C HIS A 237 -16.75 4.10 11.38
N LEU A 238 -15.53 4.40 10.94
CA LEU A 238 -14.43 4.82 11.80
C LEU A 238 -14.60 6.25 12.34
N GLN A 239 -15.37 7.09 11.65
CA GLN A 239 -15.71 8.45 12.06
C GLN A 239 -14.51 9.28 12.57
N PRO A 240 -13.39 9.39 11.82
CA PRO A 240 -12.33 10.31 12.22
C PRO A 240 -12.83 11.77 12.29
N LEU A 241 -13.88 12.07 11.52
CA LEU A 241 -14.64 13.31 11.52
C LEU A 241 -16.13 13.02 11.24
N PRO A 242 -17.04 13.95 11.57
CA PRO A 242 -18.42 13.90 11.10
C PRO A 242 -18.51 13.77 9.57
N ALA A 243 -19.47 12.99 9.06
CA ALA A 243 -19.57 12.66 7.64
C ALA A 243 -19.57 13.89 6.71
N GLY A 244 -20.24 14.98 7.09
CA GLY A 244 -20.27 16.23 6.31
C GLY A 244 -18.93 16.98 6.22
N ARG A 245 -17.88 16.51 6.90
CA ARG A 245 -16.52 17.06 6.88
C ARG A 245 -15.51 16.13 6.20
N MET A 246 -15.96 14.97 5.71
CA MET A 246 -15.17 14.06 4.88
C MET A 246 -15.59 14.27 3.42
N LEU A 247 -14.72 14.92 2.64
CA LEU A 247 -15.02 15.35 1.28
C LEU A 247 -14.26 14.47 0.29
N SER A 248 -14.99 13.74 -0.55
CA SER A 248 -14.39 13.11 -1.72
C SER A 248 -14.06 14.17 -2.77
N LEU A 249 -12.85 14.12 -3.31
CA LEU A 249 -12.46 14.94 -4.45
C LEU A 249 -12.93 14.37 -5.79
N ASP A 250 -13.35 13.09 -5.82
CA ASP A 250 -14.01 12.51 -6.99
C ASP A 250 -15.36 13.22 -7.22
N GLY A 251 -15.50 13.83 -8.38
CA GLY A 251 -16.68 14.62 -8.70
C GLY A 251 -16.87 15.85 -7.81
N TYR A 252 -15.86 16.37 -7.12
CA TYR A 252 -16.02 17.59 -6.31
C TYR A 252 -16.25 18.82 -7.21
N HIS A 253 -17.16 19.72 -6.84
CA HIS A 253 -17.44 20.92 -7.63
C HIS A 253 -16.32 21.96 -7.45
N ALA A 254 -15.45 22.08 -8.46
CA ALA A 254 -14.30 22.98 -8.48
C ALA A 254 -14.48 24.15 -9.47
N SER A 255 -15.66 24.31 -10.09
CA SER A 255 -15.91 25.35 -11.10
C SER A 255 -14.96 25.25 -12.31
N GLN A 256 -14.89 26.29 -13.15
CA GLN A 256 -14.11 26.27 -14.40
C GLN A 256 -12.61 26.59 -14.21
N TRP A 257 -12.17 27.01 -13.02
CA TRP A 257 -10.75 27.31 -12.80
C TRP A 257 -9.87 26.05 -12.78
N TYR A 258 -10.46 24.90 -12.45
CA TYR A 258 -9.74 23.63 -12.34
C TYR A 258 -9.45 23.06 -13.74
N PRO A 259 -8.18 22.87 -14.15
CA PRO A 259 -7.82 22.57 -15.54
C PRO A 259 -8.43 21.30 -16.14
N PHE A 260 -8.74 20.30 -15.30
CA PHE A 260 -9.29 19.02 -15.72
C PHE A 260 -10.77 18.87 -15.33
N ALA A 261 -11.48 19.97 -15.13
CA ALA A 261 -12.88 19.94 -14.74
C ALA A 261 -13.78 19.55 -15.91
N ARG A 262 -14.74 18.67 -15.64
CA ARG A 262 -15.83 18.32 -16.56
C ARG A 262 -17.14 18.77 -15.92
N HIS A 263 -17.90 19.61 -16.62
CA HIS A 263 -19.12 20.24 -16.08
C HIS A 263 -18.92 20.94 -14.72
N GLY A 264 -17.76 21.59 -14.54
CA GLY A 264 -17.41 22.29 -13.28
C GLY A 264 -17.05 21.38 -12.11
N ARG A 265 -16.85 20.07 -12.35
CA ARG A 265 -16.49 19.07 -11.33
C ARG A 265 -15.16 18.42 -11.67
N ILE A 266 -14.42 18.01 -10.64
CA ILE A 266 -13.19 17.23 -10.79
C ILE A 266 -13.56 15.86 -11.36
N ASP A 267 -13.13 15.58 -12.59
CA ASP A 267 -13.47 14.34 -13.30
C ASP A 267 -12.67 13.14 -12.78
N THR A 268 -11.37 13.36 -12.52
CA THR A 268 -10.47 12.33 -11.98
C THR A 268 -9.75 12.83 -10.74
N PRO A 269 -9.92 12.17 -9.57
CA PRO A 269 -9.26 12.60 -8.34
C PRO A 269 -7.73 12.54 -8.44
N LYS A 270 -7.17 11.71 -9.33
CA LYS A 270 -5.71 11.66 -9.59
C LYS A 270 -5.13 12.99 -10.07
N SER A 271 -5.92 13.82 -10.74
CA SER A 271 -5.45 15.12 -11.23
C SER A 271 -5.17 16.12 -10.10
N THR A 272 -5.71 15.91 -8.90
CA THR A 272 -5.64 16.87 -7.78
C THR A 272 -4.21 17.09 -7.30
N ALA A 273 -3.40 16.03 -7.24
CA ALA A 273 -1.98 16.13 -6.89
C ALA A 273 -1.20 16.98 -7.91
N ALA A 274 -1.43 16.77 -9.20
CA ALA A 274 -0.79 17.55 -10.27
C ALA A 274 -1.21 19.03 -10.25
N VAL A 275 -2.50 19.31 -10.03
CA VAL A 275 -3.00 20.68 -9.88
C VAL A 275 -2.44 21.34 -8.62
N GLY A 276 -2.33 20.62 -7.50
CA GLY A 276 -1.70 21.13 -6.28
C GLY A 276 -0.22 21.51 -6.47
N ALA A 277 0.55 20.67 -7.17
CA ALA A 277 1.94 20.95 -7.53
C ALA A 277 2.05 22.19 -8.43
N MET A 278 1.18 22.30 -9.44
CA MET A 278 1.09 23.47 -10.31
C MET A 278 0.78 24.74 -9.51
N LEU A 279 -0.17 24.70 -8.57
CA LEU A 279 -0.49 25.84 -7.70
C LEU A 279 0.70 26.27 -6.85
N CYS A 280 1.46 25.31 -6.30
CA CYS A 280 2.69 25.60 -5.56
C CYS A 280 3.72 26.29 -6.45
N LEU A 281 3.97 25.78 -7.66
CA LEU A 281 4.90 26.37 -8.61
C LEU A 281 4.50 27.80 -9.01
N LEU A 282 3.22 27.99 -9.39
CA LEU A 282 2.72 29.32 -9.77
C LEU A 282 2.73 30.30 -8.60
N ALA A 283 2.54 29.83 -7.36
CA ALA A 283 2.65 30.66 -6.17
C ALA A 283 4.10 31.11 -5.89
N LEU A 284 5.10 30.26 -6.14
CA LEU A 284 6.52 30.61 -6.01
C LEU A 284 6.91 31.74 -6.97
N ASP A 285 6.34 31.72 -8.18
CA ASP A 285 6.60 32.73 -9.22
C ASP A 285 5.67 33.96 -9.14
N LEU A 286 4.81 34.06 -8.12
CA LEU A 286 3.78 35.11 -7.95
C LEU A 286 2.84 35.24 -9.17
N ARG A 287 2.54 34.12 -9.84
CA ARG A 287 1.72 34.06 -11.06
C ARG A 287 0.23 33.83 -10.79
N LEU A 288 -0.16 33.71 -9.52
CA LEU A 288 -1.56 33.57 -9.10
C LEU A 288 -2.09 34.92 -8.61
N GLY A 289 -3.09 35.47 -9.31
CA GLY A 289 -3.70 36.74 -8.92
C GLY A 289 -4.56 36.60 -7.66
N SER A 290 -4.37 37.49 -6.68
CA SER A 290 -5.12 37.53 -5.41
C SER A 290 -5.11 36.21 -4.61
N PHE A 291 -4.10 35.36 -4.85
CA PHE A 291 -3.87 34.12 -4.10
C PHE A 291 -2.41 34.05 -3.71
N TYR A 292 -2.12 34.40 -2.46
CA TYR A 292 -0.76 34.42 -1.93
C TYR A 292 -0.57 33.20 -1.04
N PHE A 293 0.33 32.31 -1.44
CA PHE A 293 0.54 31.03 -0.77
C PHE A 293 2.03 30.81 -0.53
N LYS A 294 2.42 30.49 0.71
CA LYS A 294 3.83 30.27 1.08
C LYS A 294 4.26 28.84 0.74
N ALA A 295 4.31 28.52 -0.55
CA ALA A 295 4.63 27.19 -1.05
C ALA A 295 5.97 26.63 -0.53
N GLY A 296 6.97 27.49 -0.30
CA GLY A 296 8.27 27.08 0.22
C GLY A 296 8.25 26.45 1.61
N ASP A 297 7.15 26.59 2.37
CA ASP A 297 7.01 25.99 3.70
C ASP A 297 6.53 24.52 3.65
N PHE A 298 6.19 23.99 2.47
CA PHE A 298 6.01 22.55 2.27
C PHE A 298 7.37 21.84 2.20
N GLN A 299 8.04 21.73 3.34
CA GLN A 299 9.27 20.95 3.46
C GLN A 299 8.93 19.54 3.97
N PRO A 300 9.24 18.48 3.20
CA PRO A 300 9.13 17.13 3.71
C PRO A 300 10.16 16.89 4.81
N TYR A 301 9.80 16.05 5.78
CA TYR A 301 10.69 15.58 6.83
C TYR A 301 10.71 14.05 6.86
N SER A 302 11.71 13.47 7.53
CA SER A 302 11.85 12.02 7.65
C SER A 302 10.78 11.40 8.55
N THR A 303 10.10 10.36 8.06
CA THR A 303 9.14 9.58 8.86
C THR A 303 9.81 8.44 9.64
N LEU A 304 11.11 8.24 9.47
CA LEU A 304 11.86 7.17 10.13
C LEU A 304 12.21 7.57 11.57
N ARG A 305 11.44 7.06 12.54
CA ARG A 305 11.65 7.33 13.98
C ARG A 305 12.09 6.11 14.76
N TYR A 306 11.59 4.93 14.39
CA TYR A 306 11.90 3.66 15.03
C TYR A 306 12.41 2.69 13.98
N LEU A 307 13.61 2.14 14.15
CA LEU A 307 14.25 1.21 13.20
C LEU A 307 14.55 -0.10 13.91
N GLY A 308 14.20 -1.22 13.28
CA GLY A 308 14.43 -2.54 13.86
C GLY A 308 14.11 -3.69 12.93
N MET A 309 14.06 -4.90 13.49
CA MET A 309 13.79 -6.11 12.72
C MET A 309 12.30 -6.29 12.45
N LEU A 310 11.96 -6.51 11.18
CA LEU A 310 10.62 -6.90 10.79
C LEU A 310 10.41 -8.39 11.06
N ASP A 311 9.26 -8.73 11.63
CA ASP A 311 8.84 -10.12 11.79
C ASP A 311 8.33 -10.73 10.46
N ALA A 312 7.88 -11.98 10.54
CA ALA A 312 7.31 -12.68 9.39
C ALA A 312 6.12 -11.93 8.77
N ARG A 313 5.30 -11.27 9.61
CA ARG A 313 4.11 -10.50 9.23
C ARG A 313 4.43 -9.06 8.81
N GLN A 314 5.70 -8.75 8.56
CA GLN A 314 6.18 -7.40 8.21
C GLN A 314 5.83 -6.33 9.27
N SER A 315 5.67 -6.74 10.54
CA SER A 315 5.41 -5.85 11.66
C SER A 315 6.68 -5.57 12.45
N LEU A 316 6.76 -4.38 13.06
CA LEU A 316 7.86 -3.97 13.94
C LEU A 316 7.34 -3.86 15.37
N SER A 317 7.50 -4.94 16.14
CA SER A 317 7.20 -4.97 17.58
C SER A 317 8.25 -4.20 18.39
N ASP A 318 7.88 -3.77 19.58
CA ASP A 318 8.72 -2.99 20.49
C ASP A 318 9.98 -3.75 20.91
N ALA A 319 9.86 -5.08 21.05
CA ALA A 319 10.99 -5.97 21.34
C ALA A 319 12.01 -6.05 20.19
N ASN A 320 11.58 -5.78 18.96
CA ASN A 320 12.42 -5.82 17.77
C ASN A 320 12.92 -4.43 17.33
N VAL A 321 12.56 -3.36 18.06
CA VAL A 321 13.08 -2.02 17.81
C VAL A 321 14.51 -1.91 18.33
N TYR A 322 15.45 -1.62 17.43
CA TYR A 322 16.87 -1.49 17.76
C TYR A 322 17.23 -0.04 18.08
N TYR A 323 16.78 0.89 17.24
CA TYR A 323 17.02 2.33 17.37
C TYR A 323 15.69 3.07 17.51
N ARG A 324 15.67 4.06 18.40
CA ARG A 324 14.49 4.86 18.78
C ARG A 324 14.79 6.34 18.58
N ASP A 325 13.73 7.14 18.50
CA ASP A 325 13.78 8.61 18.46
C ASP A 325 14.74 9.16 17.40
N ILE A 326 14.80 8.48 16.25
CA ILE A 326 15.67 8.89 15.14
C ILE A 326 15.22 10.26 14.61
N ASP A 327 16.15 11.19 14.42
CA ASP A 327 15.86 12.52 13.91
C ASP A 327 16.83 12.96 12.82
N LEU A 328 16.66 12.41 11.62
CA LEU A 328 17.53 12.65 10.47
C LEU A 328 17.40 14.08 9.89
N ASP A 329 16.38 14.82 10.29
CA ASP A 329 16.20 16.22 9.90
C ASP A 329 17.12 17.17 10.70
N ARG A 330 17.68 16.69 11.82
CA ARG A 330 18.70 17.40 12.60
C ARG A 330 20.09 17.14 12.03
N ARG A 331 20.79 18.23 11.69
CA ARG A 331 22.15 18.19 11.10
C ARG A 331 23.20 17.50 11.97
N ASP A 332 23.02 17.52 13.29
CA ASP A 332 23.93 16.99 14.28
C ASP A 332 23.52 15.59 14.79
N PHE A 333 22.48 14.99 14.21
CA PHE A 333 21.99 13.69 14.65
C PHE A 333 22.96 12.56 14.31
N SER A 334 23.19 11.68 15.29
CA SER A 334 23.88 10.41 15.12
C SER A 334 23.08 9.30 15.79
N LEU A 335 23.22 8.08 15.27
CA LEU A 335 22.68 6.91 15.96
C LEU A 335 23.47 6.63 17.23
N ASP A 336 22.76 6.15 18.26
CA ASP A 336 23.39 5.54 19.42
C ASP A 336 24.33 4.40 18.98
N ALA A 337 25.48 4.26 19.66
CA ALA A 337 26.45 3.18 19.43
C ALA A 337 25.96 1.81 19.94
N ARG A 338 24.67 1.52 19.75
CA ARG A 338 24.00 0.30 20.16
C ARG A 338 24.21 -0.78 19.11
N ALA A 339 24.61 -1.97 19.54
CA ALA A 339 24.61 -3.15 18.70
C ALA A 339 23.29 -3.93 18.84
N PHE A 340 22.87 -4.58 17.76
CA PHE A 340 21.79 -5.57 17.79
C PHE A 340 22.31 -6.93 17.37
N SER A 341 21.68 -7.97 17.92
CA SER A 341 22.10 -9.35 17.72
C SER A 341 21.50 -9.95 16.45
N LEU A 342 22.32 -10.69 15.71
CA LEU A 342 22.02 -11.35 14.45
C LEU A 342 22.41 -12.83 14.54
N ARG A 343 21.48 -13.72 14.18
CA ARG A 343 21.70 -15.17 14.09
C ARG A 343 21.58 -15.72 12.66
N GLY A 344 21.28 -14.85 11.70
CA GLY A 344 20.97 -15.20 10.32
C GLY A 344 20.59 -13.95 9.54
N PRO A 345 20.22 -14.06 8.26
CA PRO A 345 19.73 -12.92 7.49
C PRO A 345 18.46 -12.34 8.14
N LEU A 346 18.32 -11.02 8.13
CA LEU A 346 17.11 -10.35 8.60
C LEU A 346 16.67 -9.22 7.68
N ARG A 347 15.42 -8.78 7.86
CA ARG A 347 14.88 -7.57 7.23
C ARG A 347 14.77 -6.49 8.28
N LEU A 348 15.32 -5.32 7.97
CA LEU A 348 15.13 -4.12 8.76
C LEU A 348 14.01 -3.28 8.15
N GLY A 349 13.17 -2.75 9.01
CA GLY A 349 12.12 -1.81 8.64
C GLY A 349 11.94 -0.77 9.73
N PHE A 350 11.08 0.19 9.43
CA PHE A 350 10.84 1.31 10.33
C PHE A 350 9.37 1.62 10.50
N ARG A 351 9.04 2.34 11.57
CA ARG A 351 7.74 2.96 11.80
C ARG A 351 7.93 4.39 12.31
N GLN A 352 6.94 5.23 12.09
CA GLN A 352 6.98 6.64 12.52
C GLN A 352 6.53 6.85 13.97
N LEU A 353 5.54 6.09 14.43
CA LEU A 353 4.96 6.24 15.76
C LEU A 353 5.42 5.14 16.72
N ASP A 354 5.48 5.45 18.02
CA ASP A 354 5.76 4.46 19.07
C ASP A 354 4.51 3.62 19.38
N ASN A 355 4.09 2.81 18.41
CA ASN A 355 2.92 1.96 18.53
C ASN A 355 3.11 0.72 17.66
N GLU A 356 3.10 -0.47 18.26
CA GLU A 356 3.26 -1.75 17.55
C GLU A 356 2.20 -2.01 16.48
N ARG A 357 1.01 -1.39 16.61
CA ARG A 357 -0.05 -1.49 15.60
C ARG A 357 0.21 -0.58 14.38
N TRP A 358 1.15 0.35 14.47
CA TRP A 358 1.49 1.22 13.35
C TRP A 358 2.16 0.41 12.25
N PRO A 359 1.67 0.48 10.99
CA PRO A 359 2.27 -0.26 9.90
C PRO A 359 3.76 0.10 9.74
N ALA A 360 4.60 -0.94 9.66
CA ALA A 360 6.02 -0.77 9.41
C ALA A 360 6.32 -0.81 7.91
N SER A 361 7.37 -0.10 7.50
CA SER A 361 7.87 -0.06 6.14
C SER A 361 9.22 -0.79 6.04
N PRO A 362 9.39 -1.72 5.09
CA PRO A 362 10.68 -2.36 4.87
C PRO A 362 11.69 -1.34 4.31
N LEU A 363 12.92 -1.41 4.82
CA LEU A 363 13.98 -0.47 4.49
C LEU A 363 15.24 -1.18 3.98
N TYR A 364 15.74 -2.17 4.72
CA TYR A 364 16.95 -2.92 4.33
C TYR A 364 16.76 -4.43 4.48
N SER A 365 17.56 -5.17 3.73
CA SER A 365 17.88 -6.58 3.99
C SER A 365 19.33 -6.67 4.38
N LEU A 366 19.61 -7.36 5.49
CA LEU A 366 20.95 -7.66 5.95
C LEU A 366 21.24 -9.13 5.69
N GLN A 367 22.21 -9.40 4.82
CA GLN A 367 22.63 -10.74 4.43
C GLN A 367 24.04 -11.04 4.91
N ILE A 368 24.28 -12.31 5.25
CA ILE A 368 25.61 -12.84 5.52
C ILE A 368 26.12 -13.41 4.19
N VAL A 369 27.16 -12.81 3.63
CA VAL A 369 27.70 -13.21 2.32
C VAL A 369 28.96 -14.07 2.43
N ASP A 370 29.62 -14.08 3.59
CA ASP A 370 30.72 -14.99 3.86
C ASP A 370 30.24 -16.37 4.33
N ALA A 371 30.74 -17.43 3.69
CA ALA A 371 30.33 -18.80 3.95
C ALA A 371 30.86 -19.34 5.29
N GLN A 372 32.03 -18.89 5.75
CA GLN A 372 32.59 -19.34 7.01
C GLN A 372 31.83 -18.74 8.19
N LEU A 373 31.56 -17.43 8.14
CA LEU A 373 30.72 -16.73 9.10
C LEU A 373 29.31 -17.34 9.14
N ALA A 374 28.70 -17.63 7.99
CA ALA A 374 27.40 -18.29 7.93
C ALA A 374 27.39 -19.64 8.66
N ARG A 375 28.44 -20.47 8.50
CA ARG A 375 28.55 -21.75 9.23
C ARG A 375 28.70 -21.56 10.74
N ARG A 376 29.43 -20.53 11.18
CA ARG A 376 29.59 -20.23 12.61
C ARG A 376 28.25 -19.81 13.23
N LEU A 377 27.49 -18.96 12.54
CA LEU A 377 26.17 -18.52 12.98
C LEU A 377 25.11 -19.65 12.93
N ALA A 378 25.23 -20.58 11.98
CA ALA A 378 24.40 -21.77 11.92
C ALA A 378 24.67 -22.76 13.07
N GLY A 379 25.82 -22.64 13.73
CA GLY A 379 26.09 -23.29 15.02
C GLY A 379 25.42 -22.52 16.15
N ASN A 380 26.24 -21.89 16.99
CA ASN A 380 25.77 -21.16 18.18
C ASN A 380 26.27 -19.72 18.28
N ALA A 381 27.12 -19.26 17.35
CA ALA A 381 27.69 -17.92 17.43
C ALA A 381 26.61 -16.85 17.23
N VAL A 382 26.76 -15.70 17.90
CA VAL A 382 25.85 -14.55 17.76
C VAL A 382 26.64 -13.35 17.27
N LEU A 383 26.21 -12.76 16.16
CA LEU A 383 26.83 -11.56 15.63
C LEU A 383 26.16 -10.31 16.22
N GLN A 384 26.95 -9.38 16.73
CA GLN A 384 26.53 -8.05 17.14
C GLN A 384 26.87 -7.05 16.03
N VAL A 385 25.85 -6.33 15.52
CA VAL A 385 25.99 -5.38 14.41
C VAL A 385 25.57 -3.99 14.86
N GLN A 386 26.35 -2.98 14.47
CA GLN A 386 26.05 -1.56 14.67
C GLN A 386 25.83 -0.88 13.32
N LEU A 387 24.90 0.08 13.28
CA LEU A 387 24.65 0.94 12.12
C LEU A 387 25.07 2.37 12.44
N GLN A 388 25.41 3.11 11.40
CA GLN A 388 25.59 4.56 11.45
C GLN A 388 24.84 5.23 10.31
N VAL A 389 24.53 6.52 10.50
CA VAL A 389 23.97 7.36 9.43
C VAL A 389 25.10 7.69 8.47
N ALA A 390 24.91 7.37 7.18
CA ALA A 390 25.90 7.66 6.14
C ALA A 390 25.64 9.02 5.48
N ASP A 391 24.40 9.25 5.02
CA ASP A 391 23.95 10.52 4.43
C ASP A 391 22.41 10.54 4.35
N GLY A 392 21.77 11.62 4.80
CA GLY A 392 20.31 11.74 4.84
C GLY A 392 19.63 10.53 5.48
N GLU A 393 18.73 9.87 4.75
CA GLU A 393 18.02 8.66 5.19
C GLU A 393 18.75 7.34 4.89
N ARG A 394 20.05 7.39 4.60
CA ARG A 394 20.87 6.20 4.31
C ARG A 394 21.68 5.77 5.53
N PHE A 395 21.57 4.49 5.86
CA PHE A 395 22.37 3.83 6.90
C PHE A 395 23.42 2.90 6.28
N GLU A 396 24.52 2.73 7.00
CA GLU A 396 25.57 1.76 6.68
C GLU A 396 26.04 0.99 7.92
N LEU A 397 26.76 -0.11 7.70
CA LEU A 397 27.33 -0.91 8.78
C LEU A 397 28.51 -0.14 9.40
N ALA A 398 28.48 0.08 10.71
CA ALA A 398 29.55 0.74 11.45
C ALA A 398 30.54 -0.26 12.03
N ALA A 399 30.03 -1.34 12.65
CA ALA A 399 30.84 -2.37 13.27
C ALA A 399 30.11 -3.72 13.27
N ALA A 400 30.88 -4.80 13.28
CA ALA A 400 30.38 -6.16 13.43
C ALA A 400 31.37 -6.97 14.30
N THR A 401 30.86 -7.63 15.32
CA THR A 401 31.65 -8.46 16.26
C THR A 401 30.88 -9.72 16.60
N LEU A 402 31.57 -10.82 16.87
CA LEU A 402 30.96 -12.01 17.43
C LEU A 402 30.89 -11.90 18.96
N ASP A 403 30.08 -12.77 19.56
CA ASP A 403 29.88 -12.86 21.01
C ASP A 403 31.14 -13.25 21.78
N ASP A 404 32.12 -13.86 21.11
CA ASP A 404 33.47 -14.12 21.63
C ASP A 404 34.42 -12.90 21.55
N GLY A 405 33.95 -11.77 21.00
CA GLY A 405 34.71 -10.53 20.84
C GLY A 405 35.50 -10.44 19.53
N GLU A 406 35.45 -11.45 18.66
CA GLU A 406 36.13 -11.40 17.36
C GLU A 406 35.50 -10.36 16.43
N THR A 407 36.31 -9.44 15.91
CA THR A 407 35.86 -8.47 14.90
C THR A 407 35.60 -9.15 13.56
N VAL A 408 34.41 -8.91 13.01
CA VAL A 408 34.00 -9.43 11.71
C VAL A 408 34.21 -8.34 10.65
N PRO A 409 34.91 -8.62 9.54
CA PRO A 409 35.01 -7.70 8.41
C PRO A 409 33.62 -7.32 7.87
N LEU A 410 33.34 -6.03 7.69
CA LEU A 410 32.04 -5.57 7.21
C LEU A 410 31.72 -6.09 5.79
N SER A 411 32.74 -6.42 4.99
CA SER A 411 32.59 -7.05 3.67
C SER A 411 31.98 -8.46 3.71
N HIS A 412 31.96 -9.11 4.88
CA HIS A 412 31.30 -10.41 5.10
C HIS A 412 29.79 -10.26 5.27
N LEU A 413 29.31 -9.03 5.43
CA LEU A 413 27.92 -8.66 5.55
C LEU A 413 27.51 -7.80 4.36
N GLN A 414 26.23 -7.81 4.06
CA GLN A 414 25.69 -6.99 3.00
C GLN A 414 24.36 -6.37 3.41
N LEU A 415 24.37 -5.05 3.55
CA LEU A 415 23.18 -4.25 3.78
C LEU A 415 22.68 -3.73 2.43
N ARG A 416 21.54 -4.24 1.95
CA ARG A 416 20.90 -3.78 0.70
C ARG A 416 19.56 -3.13 1.00
N LEU A 417 19.28 -2.00 0.34
CA LEU A 417 17.93 -1.42 0.37
C LEU A 417 16.91 -2.48 -0.06
N ASN A 418 15.87 -2.62 0.75
CA ASN A 418 14.78 -3.54 0.52
C ASN A 418 13.47 -2.77 0.69
N THR A 419 13.04 -2.12 -0.37
CA THR A 419 11.81 -1.32 -0.38
C THR A 419 10.62 -2.09 -0.97
N LEU A 420 10.79 -3.35 -1.37
CA LEU A 420 9.68 -4.17 -1.88
C LEU A 420 8.90 -4.77 -0.70
N ALA A 421 7.58 -4.63 -0.74
CA ALA A 421 6.71 -5.37 0.17
C ALA A 421 6.82 -6.86 -0.20
N ALA A 422 7.38 -7.66 0.69
CA ALA A 422 7.39 -9.11 0.50
C ALA A 422 6.02 -9.66 0.89
N GLY A 423 5.43 -10.49 0.03
CA GLY A 423 4.35 -11.38 0.45
C GLY A 423 4.87 -12.38 1.48
N ASP A 424 3.98 -12.95 2.30
CA ASP A 424 4.30 -14.01 3.24
C ASP A 424 5.09 -15.14 2.54
N GLY A 425 6.38 -15.26 2.87
CA GLY A 425 7.32 -16.21 2.28
C GLY A 425 8.57 -15.57 1.68
N ALA A 426 9.51 -16.42 1.22
CA ALA A 426 10.78 -16.02 0.59
C ALA A 426 10.64 -15.21 -0.73
N ALA A 427 9.43 -14.81 -1.09
CA ALA A 427 9.11 -14.07 -2.30
C ALA A 427 9.27 -12.55 -2.06
N ASN A 428 10.47 -12.03 -2.31
CA ASN A 428 10.78 -10.59 -2.40
C ASN A 428 10.17 -9.89 -3.64
N HIS A 429 9.08 -10.39 -4.22
CA HIS A 429 8.59 -9.89 -5.51
C HIS A 429 7.14 -9.45 -5.42
N TYR A 430 6.86 -8.30 -6.01
CA TYR A 430 5.52 -7.78 -6.17
C TYR A 430 4.67 -8.74 -7.02
N TRP A 431 3.41 -8.94 -6.64
CA TRP A 431 2.54 -9.97 -7.25
C TRP A 431 2.26 -9.70 -8.74
N ILE A 432 2.21 -8.42 -9.15
CA ILE A 432 2.04 -8.03 -10.56
C ILE A 432 3.27 -8.44 -11.39
N ASP A 433 4.47 -8.30 -10.83
CA ASP A 433 5.72 -8.61 -11.53
C ASP A 433 5.98 -10.11 -11.57
N SER A 434 5.70 -10.81 -10.47
CA SER A 434 5.89 -12.26 -10.37
C SER A 434 4.79 -13.06 -11.07
N GLY A 435 3.59 -12.50 -11.17
CA GLY A 435 2.39 -13.22 -11.61
C GLY A 435 1.92 -14.27 -10.60
N SER A 436 2.44 -14.24 -9.37
CA SER A 436 2.09 -15.17 -8.30
C SER A 436 0.95 -14.57 -7.48
N VAL A 437 -0.26 -15.11 -7.67
CA VAL A 437 -1.47 -14.64 -6.98
C VAL A 437 -2.06 -15.70 -6.06
N PHE A 438 -1.69 -16.97 -6.21
CA PHE A 438 -2.18 -18.07 -5.38
C PHE A 438 -1.26 -18.32 -4.19
N GLN A 439 -1.86 -18.50 -3.02
CA GLN A 439 -1.21 -18.97 -1.80
C GLN A 439 -2.02 -20.18 -1.30
N PRO A 440 -1.40 -21.37 -1.21
CA PRO A 440 -2.09 -22.61 -0.89
C PRO A 440 -2.64 -22.69 0.53
#